data_AF-A0A954NPW9-F1
#
_entry.id   AF-A0A954NPW9-F1
#
_cell.length_a   1.000
_cell.length_b   1.000
_cell.length_c   1.000
_cell.angle_alpha   90.00
_cell.angle_beta   90.00
_cell.angle_gamma   90.00
#
_symmetry.space_group_name_H-M   'P 1'
#
loop_
_entity.id
_entity.type
_entity.pdbx_description
1 polymer ?
#
loop_
_entity_poly.entity_id
_entity_poly.type
_entity_poly.pdbx_seq_one_letter_code
_entity_poly.pdbx_strand_id
1 'polypeptide(L)'
;MGSVYRKQTTRKPPKDAEFFMRKGEQFARWKDGRGKPRTARVTVGRDGSHRIVTSAGTFTAKYRDGQGIVREVATGCRDKQAAMSVLADLERRAELVKAQVLTPTQDAVADHQTRPLADHFEDYAAYLEVRECSSLRITNMRSQFSRVCADCGFQR
;
A
#
# COMPACT_ATOMS: atom_id res chain seq x y z
N MET A 1 -2.23 11.21 18.00
CA MET A 1 -2.74 9.84 18.18
C MET A 1 -3.45 9.41 16.91
N GLY A 2 -2.91 8.39 16.27
CA GLY A 2 -3.44 7.79 15.06
C GLY A 2 -4.53 6.77 15.34
N SER A 3 -5.10 6.23 14.27
CA SER A 3 -6.14 5.21 14.33
C SER A 3 -5.89 4.13 13.30
N VAL A 4 -6.34 2.93 13.62
CA VAL A 4 -6.25 1.77 12.74
C VAL A 4 -7.65 1.32 12.37
N TYR A 5 -7.93 1.22 11.07
CA TYR A 5 -9.25 0.84 10.56
C TYR A 5 -9.12 0.04 9.26
N ARG A 6 -10.16 -0.69 8.88
CA ARG A 6 -10.22 -1.32 7.56
C ARG A 6 -10.95 -0.38 6.61
N LYS A 7 -10.30 0.01 5.51
CA LYS A 7 -10.95 0.79 4.46
C LYS A 7 -12.15 0.02 3.93
N GLN A 8 -13.32 0.65 3.95
CA GLN A 8 -14.54 0.11 3.36
C GLN A 8 -14.71 0.69 1.96
N THR A 9 -15.08 -0.16 1.02
CA THR A 9 -15.40 0.23 -0.35
C THR A 9 -16.76 -0.33 -0.72
N THR A 10 -17.50 0.40 -1.55
CA THR A 10 -18.80 -0.05 -2.03
C THR A 10 -18.70 -0.43 -3.51
N ARG A 11 -19.23 -1.59 -3.88
CA ARG A 11 -19.24 -2.09 -5.27
C ARG A 11 -20.62 -2.57 -5.66
N LYS A 12 -20.92 -2.64 -6.95
CA LYS A 12 -22.18 -3.25 -7.42
C LYS A 12 -22.16 -4.75 -7.07
N PRO A 13 -23.28 -5.32 -6.62
CA PRO A 13 -23.40 -6.74 -6.39
C PRO A 13 -23.22 -7.51 -7.72
N PRO A 14 -22.60 -8.70 -7.69
CA PRO A 14 -22.61 -9.63 -8.80
C PRO A 14 -24.03 -10.01 -9.24
N LYS A 15 -24.20 -10.44 -10.50
CA LYS A 15 -25.52 -10.83 -11.04
C LYS A 15 -26.12 -12.05 -10.33
N ASP A 16 -25.27 -12.93 -9.80
CA ASP A 16 -25.60 -14.16 -9.08
C ASP A 16 -25.74 -13.97 -7.56
N ALA A 17 -25.84 -12.72 -7.09
CA ALA A 17 -25.95 -12.42 -5.67
C ALA A 17 -27.38 -12.64 -5.14
N GLU A 18 -27.51 -13.49 -4.12
CA GLU A 18 -28.74 -13.69 -3.36
C GLU A 18 -28.81 -12.70 -2.20
N PHE A 19 -29.90 -11.94 -2.13
CA PHE A 19 -30.16 -11.00 -1.04
C PHE A 19 -30.95 -11.67 0.09
N PHE A 20 -30.53 -11.48 1.33
CA PHE A 20 -31.23 -11.99 2.51
C PHE A 20 -31.15 -10.99 3.67
N MET A 21 -32.14 -11.06 4.56
CA MET A 21 -32.18 -10.24 5.77
C MET A 21 -31.62 -11.02 6.95
N ARG A 22 -30.75 -10.40 7.74
CA ARG A 22 -30.23 -10.97 8.99
C ARG A 22 -30.17 -9.89 10.06
N LYS A 23 -30.83 -10.11 11.20
CA LYS A 23 -30.88 -9.16 12.33
C LYS A 23 -31.29 -7.73 11.90
N GLY A 24 -32.25 -7.62 10.98
CA GLY A 24 -32.75 -6.33 10.48
C GLY A 24 -31.85 -5.62 9.45
N GLU A 25 -30.70 -6.18 9.10
CA GLU A 25 -29.81 -5.66 8.05
C GLU A 25 -29.88 -6.53 6.78
N GLN A 26 -29.78 -5.89 5.61
CA GLN A 26 -29.76 -6.57 4.31
C GLN A 26 -28.33 -7.01 3.97
N PHE A 27 -28.18 -8.30 3.63
CA PHE A 27 -26.93 -8.91 3.20
C PHE A 27 -27.08 -9.48 1.79
N ALA A 28 -25.97 -9.59 1.08
CA ALA A 28 -25.86 -10.33 -0.17
C ALA A 28 -24.89 -11.49 0.01
N ARG A 29 -25.25 -12.68 -0.47
CA ARG A 29 -24.40 -13.86 -0.56
C ARG A 29 -24.16 -14.18 -2.02
N TRP A 30 -22.92 -14.43 -2.40
CA TRP A 30 -22.54 -14.83 -3.76
C TRP A 30 -21.33 -15.76 -3.71
N LYS A 31 -20.98 -16.37 -4.84
CA LYS A 31 -19.72 -17.11 -4.98
C LYS A 31 -18.69 -16.20 -5.66
N ASP A 32 -17.48 -16.10 -5.11
CA ASP A 32 -16.42 -15.38 -5.83
C ASP A 32 -16.03 -16.13 -7.12
N GLY A 33 -15.22 -15.53 -7.99
CA GLY A 33 -14.78 -16.15 -9.25
C GLY A 33 -14.00 -17.46 -9.08
N ARG A 34 -13.67 -17.85 -7.84
CA ARG A 34 -13.04 -19.14 -7.46
C ARG A 34 -14.03 -20.09 -6.76
N GLY A 35 -15.33 -19.78 -6.77
CA GLY A 35 -16.39 -20.60 -6.19
C GLY A 35 -16.56 -20.48 -4.67
N LYS A 36 -15.78 -19.64 -3.98
CA LYS A 36 -15.84 -19.53 -2.52
C LYS A 36 -17.02 -18.64 -2.10
N PRO A 37 -17.85 -19.07 -1.12
CA PRO A 37 -18.97 -18.27 -0.67
C PRO A 37 -18.47 -16.99 0.02
N ARG A 38 -19.04 -15.86 -0.40
CA ARG A 38 -18.83 -14.54 0.20
C ARG A 38 -20.16 -13.99 0.68
N THR A 39 -20.09 -13.20 1.74
CA THR A 39 -21.24 -12.50 2.32
C THR A 39 -20.79 -11.09 2.65
N ALA A 40 -21.58 -10.10 2.23
CA ALA A 40 -21.34 -8.70 2.55
C ALA A 40 -22.64 -7.97 2.82
N ARG A 41 -22.56 -6.90 3.62
CA ARG A 41 -23.69 -6.03 3.90
C ARG A 41 -24.05 -5.25 2.64
N VAL A 42 -25.34 -5.03 2.41
CA VAL A 42 -25.85 -4.24 1.30
C VAL A 42 -26.19 -2.84 1.81
N THR A 43 -25.80 -1.84 1.04
CA THR A 43 -26.14 -0.43 1.25
C THR A 43 -26.77 0.10 -0.03
N VAL A 44 -27.61 1.13 0.10
CA VAL A 44 -28.21 1.80 -1.06
C VAL A 44 -27.28 2.95 -1.48
N GLY A 45 -26.90 2.98 -2.75
CA GLY A 45 -26.15 4.11 -3.33
C GLY A 45 -27.03 5.36 -3.49
N ARG A 46 -26.44 6.51 -3.80
CA ARG A 46 -27.22 7.75 -4.04
C ARG A 46 -28.29 7.58 -5.13
N ASP A 47 -28.01 6.73 -6.11
CA ASP A 47 -28.90 6.46 -7.25
C ASP A 47 -29.98 5.40 -6.93
N GLY A 48 -30.18 5.03 -5.67
CA GLY A 48 -31.12 3.98 -5.27
C GLY A 48 -30.65 2.54 -5.56
N SER A 49 -29.51 2.36 -6.23
CA SER A 49 -28.98 1.02 -6.54
C SER A 49 -28.37 0.30 -5.34
N HIS A 50 -28.61 -1.00 -5.23
CA HIS A 50 -27.96 -1.84 -4.22
C HIS A 50 -26.45 -1.92 -4.47
N ARG A 51 -25.66 -1.71 -3.41
CA ARG A 51 -24.19 -1.83 -3.40
C ARG A 51 -23.77 -2.70 -2.23
N ILE A 52 -22.79 -3.57 -2.44
CA ILE A 52 -22.17 -4.36 -1.37
C ILE A 52 -21.04 -3.58 -0.73
N VAL A 53 -20.94 -3.62 0.60
CA VAL A 53 -19.87 -3.02 1.39
C VAL A 53 -18.79 -4.07 1.64
N THR A 54 -17.61 -3.87 1.06
CA THR A 54 -16.45 -4.75 1.22
C THR A 54 -15.36 -4.04 2.01
N SER A 55 -14.88 -4.67 3.07
CA SER A 55 -13.74 -4.20 3.84
C SER A 55 -12.42 -4.70 3.24
N ALA A 56 -11.38 -3.88 3.30
CA ALA A 56 -10.02 -4.28 2.96
C ALA A 56 -9.59 -5.50 3.81
N GLY A 57 -8.80 -6.38 3.21
CA GLY A 57 -8.27 -7.57 3.90
C GLY A 57 -7.24 -7.25 4.98
N THR A 58 -6.61 -6.07 4.89
CA THR A 58 -5.61 -5.57 5.83
C THR A 58 -6.07 -4.27 6.47
N PHE A 59 -5.50 -3.96 7.63
CA PHE A 59 -5.73 -2.71 8.33
C PHE A 59 -4.90 -1.57 7.73
N THR A 60 -5.48 -0.38 7.74
CA THR A 60 -4.84 0.89 7.39
C THR A 60 -4.58 1.68 8.65
N ALA A 61 -3.36 2.20 8.81
CA ALA A 61 -2.99 3.15 9.84
C ALA A 61 -3.18 4.57 9.31
N LYS A 62 -3.84 5.42 10.09
CA LYS A 62 -3.98 6.87 9.84
C LYS A 62 -3.34 7.64 10.97
N TYR A 63 -2.33 8.43 10.67
CA TYR A 63 -1.53 9.16 11.66
C TYR A 63 -1.07 10.51 11.08
N ARG A 64 -0.52 11.39 11.92
CA ARG A 64 0.17 12.60 11.46
C ARG A 64 1.66 12.32 11.42
N ASP A 65 2.30 12.59 10.29
CA ASP A 65 3.74 12.45 10.15
C ASP A 65 4.51 13.58 10.86
N GLY A 66 5.84 13.53 10.77
CA GLY A 66 6.73 14.51 11.38
C GLY A 66 6.55 15.95 10.88
N GLN A 67 5.94 16.11 9.69
CA GLN A 67 5.62 17.41 9.09
C GLN A 67 4.17 17.86 9.40
N GLY A 68 3.44 17.08 10.21
CA GLY A 68 2.06 17.35 10.58
C GLY A 68 1.01 16.93 9.55
N ILE A 69 1.43 16.30 8.45
CA ILE A 69 0.56 15.84 7.36
C ILE A 69 -0.12 14.54 7.77
N VAL A 70 -1.43 14.43 7.51
CA VAL A 70 -2.17 13.20 7.78
C VAL A 70 -1.86 12.18 6.68
N ARG A 71 -1.27 11.05 7.07
CA ARG A 71 -0.94 9.93 6.20
C ARG A 71 -1.86 8.75 6.46
N GLU A 72 -2.25 8.06 5.39
CA GLU A 72 -2.98 6.80 5.43
C GLU A 72 -2.14 5.71 4.77
N VAL A 73 -1.61 4.78 5.57
CA VAL A 73 -0.67 3.74 5.12
C VAL A 73 -1.29 2.37 5.36
N ALA A 74 -1.21 1.48 4.37
CA ALA A 74 -1.62 0.10 4.54
C ALA A 74 -0.59 -0.64 5.40
N THR A 75 -1.00 -1.20 6.53
CA THR A 75 -0.09 -1.89 7.47
C THR A 75 0.35 -3.26 6.99
N GLY A 76 -0.33 -3.84 5.99
CA GLY A 76 -0.15 -5.24 5.58
C GLY A 76 -0.71 -6.27 6.58
N CYS A 77 -1.00 -5.87 7.82
CA CYS A 77 -1.50 -6.75 8.87
C CYS A 77 -3.00 -7.03 8.73
N ARG A 78 -3.39 -8.29 8.92
CA ARG A 78 -4.80 -8.71 9.02
C ARG A 78 -5.34 -8.65 10.45
N ASP A 79 -4.45 -8.71 11.43
CA ASP A 79 -4.74 -8.60 12.85
C ASP A 79 -4.67 -7.14 13.33
N LYS A 80 -5.55 -6.77 14.27
CA LYS A 80 -5.68 -5.39 14.75
C LYS A 80 -4.51 -5.01 15.65
N GLN A 81 -4.06 -5.91 16.52
CA GLN A 81 -2.97 -5.65 17.46
C GLN A 81 -1.64 -5.52 16.72
N ALA A 82 -1.38 -6.38 15.74
CA ALA A 82 -0.23 -6.24 14.85
C ALA A 82 -0.24 -4.89 14.10
N ALA A 83 -1.39 -4.48 13.58
CA ALA A 83 -1.53 -3.19 12.91
C ALA A 83 -1.34 -1.99 13.86
N MET A 84 -1.72 -2.12 15.14
CA MET A 84 -1.42 -1.09 16.15
C MET A 84 0.07 -0.99 16.44
N SER A 85 0.81 -2.10 16.43
CA SER A 85 2.27 -2.08 16.55
C SER A 85 2.91 -1.29 15.41
N VAL A 86 2.48 -1.56 14.17
CA VAL A 86 2.94 -0.81 12.98
C VAL A 86 2.61 0.69 13.12
N LEU A 87 1.40 1.02 13.59
CA LEU A 87 1.02 2.41 13.86
C LEU A 87 1.96 3.07 14.89
N ALA A 88 2.27 2.37 15.99
CA ALA A 88 3.16 2.90 17.03
C ALA A 88 4.58 3.16 16.48
N ASP A 89 5.07 2.32 15.57
CA ASP A 89 6.36 2.53 14.92
C ASP A 89 6.36 3.76 14.01
N LEU A 90 5.28 3.95 13.25
CA LEU A 90 5.08 5.14 12.40
C LEU A 90 4.97 6.43 13.22
N GLU A 91 4.25 6.40 14.34
CA GLU A 91 4.16 7.55 15.26
C GLU A 91 5.50 7.85 15.91
N ARG A 92 6.27 6.83 16.33
CA ARG A 92 7.61 7.02 16.90
C ARG A 92 8.56 7.70 15.92
N ARG A 93 8.56 7.26 14.65
CA ARG A 93 9.33 7.92 13.58
C ARG A 93 8.92 9.38 13.39
N ALA A 94 7.62 9.65 13.38
CA ALA A 94 7.10 11.01 13.28
C ALA A 94 7.55 11.90 14.45
N GLU A 95 7.59 11.38 15.67
CA GLU A 95 8.08 12.12 16.85
C GLU A 95 9.59 12.42 16.77
N LEU A 96 10.40 11.51 16.22
CA LEU A 96 11.84 11.80 15.98
C LEU A 96 12.05 12.98 15.03
N VAL A 97 11.19 13.08 14.00
CA VAL A 97 11.23 14.21 13.07
C VAL A 97 10.78 15.51 13.74
N LYS A 98 9.72 15.47 14.55
CA LYS A 98 9.25 16.64 15.32
C LYS A 98 10.28 17.12 16.34
N ALA A 99 10.99 16.18 16.97
CA ALA A 99 12.06 16.46 17.91
C ALA A 99 13.37 16.92 17.25
N GLN A 100 13.39 17.07 15.92
CA GLN A 100 14.57 17.46 15.13
C GLN A 100 15.76 16.49 15.24
N VAL A 101 15.51 15.25 15.68
CA VAL A 101 16.50 14.17 15.71
C VAL A 101 16.70 13.60 14.30
N LEU A 102 15.63 13.58 13.49
CA LEU A 102 15.65 13.23 12.08
C LEU A 102 15.10 14.38 11.24
N THR A 103 15.73 14.64 10.09
CA THR A 103 15.10 15.50 9.08
C THR A 103 14.00 14.73 8.34
N PRO A 104 12.97 15.42 7.80
CA PRO A 104 11.95 14.77 6.98
C PRO A 104 12.52 14.02 5.78
N THR A 105 13.61 14.54 5.19
CA THR A 105 14.31 13.90 4.07
C THR A 105 14.98 12.60 4.51
N GLN A 106 15.62 12.57 5.67
CA GLN A 106 16.22 11.34 6.21
C GLN A 106 15.15 10.28 6.53
N ASP A 107 14.01 10.68 7.09
CA ASP A 107 12.89 9.77 7.33
C ASP A 107 12.35 9.16 6.02
N ALA A 108 12.22 9.95 4.95
CA ALA A 108 11.81 9.45 3.64
C ALA A 108 12.86 8.52 3.00
N VAL A 109 14.16 8.82 3.15
CA VAL A 109 15.25 7.98 2.63
C VAL A 109 15.31 6.63 3.35
N ALA A 110 14.95 6.58 4.64
CA ALA A 110 14.95 5.34 5.42
C ALA A 110 14.03 4.26 4.80
N ASP A 111 12.92 4.65 4.17
CA ASP A 111 12.01 3.71 3.49
C ASP A 111 12.66 3.05 2.25
N HIS A 112 13.66 3.69 1.66
CA HIS A 112 14.40 3.20 0.49
C HIS A 112 15.72 2.53 0.86
N GLN A 113 16.15 2.61 2.12
CA GLN A 113 17.44 2.05 2.56
C GLN A 113 17.53 0.53 2.37
N THR A 114 16.39 -0.17 2.39
CA THR A 114 16.31 -1.62 2.15
C THR A 114 16.12 -1.99 0.69
N ARG A 115 15.95 -1.02 -0.22
CA ARG A 115 15.82 -1.31 -1.65
C ARG A 115 17.21 -1.54 -2.23
N PRO A 116 17.49 -2.72 -2.82
CA PRO A 116 18.78 -2.96 -3.42
C PRO A 116 19.08 -1.96 -4.53
N LEU A 117 20.35 -1.54 -4.63
CA LEU A 117 20.76 -0.57 -5.65
C LEU A 117 20.51 -1.09 -7.07
N ALA A 118 20.50 -2.42 -7.25
CA ALA A 118 20.15 -3.09 -8.50
C ALA A 118 18.73 -2.73 -8.98
N ASP A 119 17.74 -2.66 -8.09
CA ASP A 119 16.35 -2.33 -8.47
C ASP A 119 16.25 -0.90 -9.03
N HIS A 120 17.04 0.03 -8.51
CA HIS A 120 17.08 1.41 -9.02
C HIS A 120 17.71 1.48 -10.42
N PHE A 121 18.66 0.61 -10.73
CA PHE A 121 19.26 0.53 -12.07
C PHE A 121 18.28 -0.03 -13.10
N GLU A 122 17.48 -1.01 -12.70
CA GLU A 122 16.44 -1.57 -13.57
C GLU A 122 15.31 -0.55 -13.82
N ASP A 123 14.87 0.20 -12.80
CA ASP A 123 13.94 1.32 -12.98
C ASP A 123 14.48 2.36 -13.98
N TYR A 124 15.77 2.69 -13.87
CA TYR A 124 16.41 3.65 -14.77
C TYR A 124 16.60 3.10 -16.19
N ALA A 125 16.90 1.80 -16.34
CA ALA A 125 16.94 1.14 -17.64
C ALA A 125 15.58 1.19 -18.33
N ALA A 126 14.50 0.85 -17.62
CA ALA A 126 13.14 0.94 -18.13
C ALA A 126 12.75 2.37 -18.55
N TYR A 127 13.18 3.37 -17.78
CA TYR A 127 13.00 4.77 -18.17
C TYR A 127 13.74 5.13 -19.48
N LEU A 128 14.98 4.64 -19.67
CA LEU A 128 15.72 4.86 -20.92
C LEU A 128 15.09 4.15 -22.12
N GLU A 129 14.51 2.97 -21.92
CA GLU A 129 13.75 2.23 -22.95
C GLU A 129 12.51 3.01 -23.38
N VAL A 130 11.72 3.53 -22.43
CA VAL A 130 10.54 4.36 -22.72
C VAL A 130 10.92 5.65 -23.45
N ARG A 131 12.12 6.17 -23.21
CA ARG A 131 12.68 7.32 -23.94
C ARG A 131 13.28 6.96 -25.31
N GLU A 132 13.14 5.71 -25.75
CA GLU A 132 13.67 5.19 -27.01
C GLU A 132 15.18 5.43 -27.15
N CYS A 133 15.90 5.41 -26.03
CA CYS A 133 17.35 5.50 -26.06
C CYS A 133 17.95 4.26 -26.73
N SER A 134 19.07 4.45 -27.43
CA SER A 134 19.80 3.35 -28.07
C SER A 134 20.07 2.19 -27.10
N SER A 135 19.82 0.96 -27.55
CA SER A 135 20.09 -0.26 -26.80
C SER A 135 21.55 -0.35 -26.33
N LEU A 136 22.49 0.15 -27.14
CA LEU A 136 23.91 0.21 -26.77
C LEU A 136 24.14 1.09 -25.53
N ARG A 137 23.44 2.22 -25.42
CA ARG A 137 23.52 3.12 -24.27
C ARG A 137 23.02 2.44 -23.00
N ILE A 138 21.92 1.70 -23.08
CA ILE A 138 21.32 1.00 -21.95
C ILE A 138 22.25 -0.12 -21.46
N THR A 139 22.81 -0.91 -22.38
CA THR A 139 23.79 -1.97 -22.07
C THR A 139 25.07 -1.40 -21.44
N ASN A 140 25.61 -0.32 -22.02
CA ASN A 140 26.81 0.33 -21.48
C ASN A 140 26.57 0.89 -20.07
N MET A 141 25.41 1.50 -19.84
CA MET A 141 25.01 1.99 -18.52
C MET A 141 24.94 0.85 -17.50
N ARG A 142 24.23 -0.26 -17.81
CA ARG A 142 24.14 -1.43 -16.92
C ARG A 142 25.52 -1.98 -16.55
N SER A 143 26.42 -2.07 -17.54
CA SER A 143 27.80 -2.55 -17.34
C SER A 143 28.61 -1.62 -16.43
N GLN A 144 28.57 -0.32 -16.70
CA GLN A 144 29.29 0.69 -15.91
C GLN A 144 28.78 0.74 -14.47
N PHE A 145 27.47 0.71 -14.26
CA PHE A 145 26.87 0.71 -12.92
C PHE A 145 27.20 -0.57 -12.15
N SER A 146 27.17 -1.73 -12.82
CA SER A 146 27.57 -3.01 -12.24
C SER A 146 29.03 -3.00 -11.77
N ARG A 147 29.93 -2.39 -12.57
CA ARG A 147 31.34 -2.25 -12.22
C ARG A 147 31.55 -1.32 -11.03
N VAL A 148 30.95 -0.14 -11.04
CA VAL A 148 31.08 0.82 -9.92
C VAL A 148 30.56 0.22 -8.62
N CYS A 149 29.45 -0.52 -8.66
CA CYS A 149 28.93 -1.18 -7.45
C CYS A 149 29.88 -2.25 -6.91
N ALA A 150 30.50 -3.02 -7.80
CA ALA A 150 31.51 -4.01 -7.41
C ALA A 150 32.74 -3.32 -6.79
N ASP A 151 33.24 -2.26 -7.43
CA ASP A 151 34.40 -1.50 -6.97
C ASP A 151 34.13 -0.81 -5.61
N CYS A 152 32.89 -0.36 -5.37
CA CYS A 152 32.46 0.27 -4.11
C CYS A 152 32.00 -0.75 -3.04
N GLY A 153 31.95 -2.05 -3.35
CA GLY A 153 31.50 -3.09 -2.41
C GLY A 153 30.02 -3.01 -2.04
N PHE A 154 29.18 -2.37 -2.87
CA PHE A 154 27.74 -2.31 -2.63
C PHE A 154 27.10 -3.67 -2.88
N GLN A 155 26.33 -4.14 -1.90
CA GLN A 155 25.55 -5.38 -2.05
C GLN A 155 24.47 -5.18 -3.12
N ARG A 156 24.41 -6.15 -4.04
CA ARG A 156 23.38 -6.23 -5.08
C ARG A 156 22.06 -6.70 -4.52
#